data_AF-A0A3M1E0J7-F1
#
_entry.id   AF-A0A3M1E0J7-F1
#
_cell.length_a   1.000
_cell.length_b   1.000
_cell.length_c   1.000
_cell.angle_alpha   90.00
_cell.angle_beta   90.00
_cell.angle_gamma   90.00
#
_symmetry.space_group_name_H-M   'P 1'
#
loop_
_entity.id
_entity.type
_entity.pdbx_description
1 polymer ?
#
loop_
_entity_poly.entity_id
_entity_poly.type
_entity_poly.pdbx_seq_one_letter_code
_entity_poly.pdbx_strand_id
1 'polypeptide(L)'
;MTTILDSITHQDRHRTPGRTEQRRIRLGGIGVPLSVLLSLILALSPTFAQETTDPAEGGDGRNTTEEAGTVRPPARPGTAISAQETTDPAEALDGLRSAGTEAPQPVARAAAGDAPLLFAPRELPPGVLARTDPAIVRFRPVEVDLDTLSRIEPGKPMRMTFNLFDDVSVPVSLENRGTRGPMQFSLFGRPEGFPQGSVYAVVENTVMVGSVNLPGRGYYRIRVWPGGIQVVELVDPTAFPPCGVTQKHVIRAPAGQAANAPPKNDFPKWETDGEPSSPQGSSTIDVLVLYTPSARDAAGGRDAINALCQLAVDQANGIYDNSGIIHNMRLVWRRSISYTESGTHDTDLDRLTATNDGFLDLAHTYRDQVDADVVTLLINDSSACGLGWVMGSVSNSFKTRAFNTVHWDCADGPQWSMTHEIGHNQGCAHDRDNAGVDGVYSYSYGYRFRGNSGSTWRTIMAYSPGTRIEYFSNPNKTYDGKAAGIAVGQTGEAYNARTINNTGDTMAGFRSRSSLVWVDFSYFGLEAGTQLLPYNTLIEGVNNVAGLGTVRIRTGSSPETISIIQPLTIDVSGGPVTIGN
;
A
#
# COMPACT_ATOMS: atom_id res chain seq x y z
N MET A 1 16.47 35.26 -21.62
CA MET A 1 17.33 34.13 -22.00
C MET A 1 17.89 34.40 -23.40
N THR A 2 18.59 35.52 -23.58
CA THR A 2 18.76 36.15 -24.91
C THR A 2 20.08 36.92 -25.03
N THR A 3 21.13 36.42 -24.36
CA THR A 3 22.46 37.11 -24.29
C THR A 3 23.62 36.14 -24.08
N ILE A 4 23.42 34.84 -24.34
CA ILE A 4 24.43 33.78 -24.18
C ILE A 4 24.60 32.94 -25.48
N LEU A 5 23.74 33.15 -26.49
CA LEU A 5 23.76 32.42 -27.76
C LEU A 5 24.66 33.03 -28.86
N ASP A 6 25.08 34.29 -28.73
CA ASP A 6 25.85 35.01 -29.76
C ASP A 6 27.39 34.79 -29.70
N SER A 7 27.89 33.88 -28.86
CA SER A 7 29.34 33.65 -28.68
C SER A 7 29.85 32.28 -29.16
N ILE A 8 29.04 31.50 -29.89
CA ILE A 8 29.40 30.14 -30.34
C ILE A 8 29.46 30.00 -31.88
N THR A 9 29.03 30.99 -32.65
CA THR A 9 28.92 30.91 -34.12
C THR A 9 30.09 31.52 -34.91
N HIS A 10 31.18 31.97 -34.26
CA HIS A 10 32.26 32.69 -34.95
C HIS A 10 33.70 32.27 -34.61
N GLN A 11 34.00 30.96 -34.55
CA GLN A 11 35.36 30.46 -34.76
C GLN A 11 35.38 28.95 -35.10
N ASP A 12 35.20 28.61 -36.38
CA ASP A 12 35.88 27.44 -37.00
C ASP A 12 35.71 27.42 -38.53
N ARG A 13 36.74 27.90 -39.24
CA ARG A 13 37.06 27.47 -40.60
C ARG A 13 38.53 27.08 -40.63
N HIS A 14 38.80 25.89 -41.16
CA HIS A 14 40.11 25.23 -41.33
C HIS A 14 40.73 24.56 -40.08
N ARG A 15 40.54 23.24 -39.94
CA ARG A 15 41.62 22.23 -40.15
C ARG A 15 41.12 20.77 -40.16
N THR A 16 41.92 19.91 -40.79
CA THR A 16 41.71 18.47 -41.03
C THR A 16 42.02 17.59 -39.80
N PRO A 17 41.56 16.32 -39.75
CA PRO A 17 41.49 15.54 -38.51
C PRO A 17 42.79 14.83 -38.14
N GLY A 18 43.06 14.67 -36.84
CA GLY A 18 44.07 13.71 -36.37
C GLY A 18 44.82 14.03 -35.07
N ARG A 19 44.13 14.19 -33.92
CA ARG A 19 44.62 13.75 -32.59
C ARG A 19 43.59 13.97 -31.49
N THR A 20 43.48 13.00 -30.59
CA THR A 20 42.60 13.05 -29.42
C THR A 20 43.31 13.78 -28.27
N GLU A 21 42.93 15.04 -27.98
CA GLU A 21 43.27 15.71 -26.72
C GLU A 21 42.01 15.96 -25.88
N GLN A 22 42.00 15.46 -24.65
CA GLN A 22 40.96 15.79 -23.68
C GLN A 22 41.17 17.20 -23.14
N ARG A 23 40.30 18.16 -23.49
CA ARG A 23 40.26 19.48 -22.83
C ARG A 23 39.19 19.51 -21.73
N ARG A 24 39.64 19.77 -20.50
CA ARG A 24 38.77 20.06 -19.34
C ARG A 24 38.53 21.57 -19.25
N ILE A 25 37.28 21.98 -19.02
CA ILE A 25 36.97 23.33 -18.53
C ILE A 25 36.88 23.25 -17.00
N ARG A 26 37.53 24.18 -16.28
CA ARG A 26 37.42 24.29 -14.81
C ARG A 26 36.41 25.37 -14.44
N LEU A 27 35.29 24.96 -13.85
CA LEU A 27 34.51 25.73 -12.88
C LEU A 27 34.42 24.88 -11.60
N GLY A 28 34.14 25.51 -10.45
CA GLY A 28 34.12 24.95 -9.08
C GLY A 28 34.24 23.42 -8.97
N GLY A 29 35.40 22.95 -8.49
CA GLY A 29 35.88 21.59 -8.79
C GLY A 29 35.01 20.43 -8.30
N ILE A 30 34.21 19.86 -9.21
CA ILE A 30 33.91 18.44 -9.41
C ILE A 30 33.69 18.26 -10.93
N GLY A 31 34.23 17.20 -11.53
CA GLY A 31 34.15 16.99 -12.99
C GLY A 31 33.00 16.07 -13.38
N VAL A 32 32.05 16.58 -14.18
CA VAL A 32 30.95 15.80 -14.78
C VAL A 32 31.13 15.77 -16.30
N PRO A 33 30.98 14.61 -16.99
CA PRO A 33 31.12 14.53 -18.44
C PRO A 33 29.98 15.25 -19.19
N LEU A 34 30.33 15.93 -20.28
CA LEU A 34 29.45 16.81 -21.06
C LEU A 34 28.19 16.11 -21.63
N SER A 35 28.25 14.77 -21.80
CA SER A 35 27.13 13.94 -22.22
C SER A 35 25.97 13.89 -21.22
N VAL A 36 26.21 14.13 -19.93
CA VAL A 36 25.17 14.12 -18.88
C VAL A 36 24.38 15.43 -18.88
N LEU A 37 25.01 16.55 -19.27
CA LEU A 37 24.38 17.87 -19.25
C LEU A 37 23.36 18.05 -20.38
N LEU A 38 23.56 17.38 -21.52
CA LEU A 38 22.70 17.53 -22.70
C LEU A 38 21.33 16.81 -22.53
N SER A 39 21.31 15.68 -21.82
CA SER A 39 20.07 14.95 -21.51
C SER A 39 19.15 15.68 -20.54
N LEU A 40 19.70 16.60 -19.71
CA LEU A 40 18.92 17.35 -18.72
C LEU A 40 18.11 18.50 -19.32
N ILE A 41 18.49 18.98 -20.51
CA ILE A 41 17.86 20.13 -21.19
C ILE A 41 16.69 19.69 -22.08
N LEU A 42 16.70 18.45 -22.59
CA LEU A 42 15.63 17.91 -23.44
C LEU A 42 14.37 17.45 -22.67
N ALA A 43 14.40 17.41 -21.34
CA ALA A 43 13.29 16.96 -20.50
C ALA A 43 12.31 18.08 -20.08
N LEU A 44 12.49 19.31 -20.55
CA LEU A 44 11.74 20.50 -20.10
C LEU A 44 11.22 21.36 -21.27
N SER A 45 10.32 20.83 -22.08
CA SER A 45 9.48 21.60 -23.01
C SER A 45 8.25 20.79 -23.47
N PRO A 46 7.01 21.27 -23.28
CA PRO A 46 5.82 20.65 -23.85
C PRO A 46 5.38 21.33 -25.15
N THR A 47 5.13 20.58 -26.22
CA THR A 47 4.34 21.09 -27.35
C THR A 47 3.52 20.01 -28.05
N PHE A 48 2.32 20.44 -28.43
CA PHE A 48 1.24 19.69 -29.08
C PHE A 48 1.43 19.68 -30.61
N ALA A 49 1.05 18.60 -31.29
CA ALA A 49 0.60 18.63 -32.69
C ALA A 49 -0.16 17.33 -33.06
N GLN A 50 -1.44 17.46 -33.41
CA GLN A 50 -2.12 16.50 -34.31
C GLN A 50 -1.74 16.86 -35.75
N GLU A 51 -1.54 15.87 -36.62
CA GLU A 51 -2.05 15.99 -37.98
C GLU A 51 -2.35 14.62 -38.62
N THR A 52 -3.37 14.62 -39.47
CA THR A 52 -3.93 13.46 -40.18
C THR A 52 -3.45 13.43 -41.62
N THR A 53 -3.09 12.26 -42.18
CA THR A 53 -3.32 11.93 -43.59
C THR A 53 -3.22 10.43 -43.85
N ASP A 54 -4.29 9.86 -44.39
CA ASP A 54 -4.27 8.76 -45.38
C ASP A 54 -4.52 9.43 -46.76
N PRO A 55 -4.06 8.91 -47.92
CA PRO A 55 -4.79 7.78 -48.53
C PRO A 55 -4.01 6.81 -49.46
N ALA A 56 -4.35 5.52 -49.35
CA ALA A 56 -4.90 4.61 -50.40
C ALA A 56 -4.22 4.30 -51.77
N GLU A 57 -4.43 3.03 -52.18
CA GLU A 57 -4.33 2.37 -53.51
C GLU A 57 -2.95 2.14 -54.19
N GLY A 58 -2.68 0.98 -54.83
CA GLY A 58 -3.50 -0.25 -54.97
C GLY A 58 -2.92 -1.33 -55.91
N GLY A 59 -3.64 -2.46 -56.04
CA GLY A 59 -3.46 -3.57 -57.01
C GLY A 59 -2.47 -4.68 -56.62
N ASP A 60 -2.60 -5.96 -56.97
CA ASP A 60 -3.66 -6.88 -57.50
C ASP A 60 -2.99 -8.28 -57.46
N GLY A 61 -3.72 -9.41 -57.31
CA GLY A 61 -3.02 -10.71 -57.09
C GLY A 61 -3.78 -12.03 -56.86
N ARG A 62 -5.06 -12.16 -57.22
CA ARG A 62 -5.81 -13.43 -57.53
C ARG A 62 -5.71 -14.69 -56.63
N ASN A 63 -6.91 -15.10 -56.16
CA ASN A 63 -7.45 -16.46 -55.93
C ASN A 63 -6.60 -17.73 -56.18
N THR A 64 -6.72 -18.70 -55.26
CA THR A 64 -7.34 -20.03 -55.51
C THR A 64 -7.98 -20.62 -54.23
N THR A 65 -8.94 -21.52 -54.40
CA THR A 65 -9.78 -22.18 -53.36
C THR A 65 -9.47 -23.67 -53.22
N GLU A 66 -9.56 -24.22 -52.00
CA GLU A 66 -9.83 -25.64 -51.60
C GLU A 66 -9.69 -25.70 -50.06
N GLU A 67 -10.30 -26.57 -49.25
CA GLU A 67 -11.56 -27.35 -49.20
C GLU A 67 -11.63 -27.86 -47.73
N ALA A 68 -12.77 -28.34 -47.23
CA ALA A 68 -12.97 -28.67 -45.80
C ALA A 68 -12.55 -30.10 -45.41
N GLY A 69 -12.04 -30.27 -44.17
CA GLY A 69 -11.72 -31.59 -43.60
C GLY A 69 -12.12 -31.71 -42.11
N THR A 70 -13.24 -32.38 -41.84
CA THR A 70 -13.73 -32.67 -40.47
C THR A 70 -13.16 -33.97 -39.91
N VAL A 71 -12.75 -34.00 -38.64
CA VAL A 71 -12.41 -35.25 -37.92
C VAL A 71 -13.05 -35.30 -36.53
N ARG A 72 -13.75 -36.41 -36.24
CA ARG A 72 -14.14 -36.93 -34.90
C ARG A 72 -13.39 -38.25 -34.67
N PRO A 73 -13.04 -38.64 -33.43
CA PRO A 73 -13.82 -39.67 -32.71
C PRO A 73 -13.67 -39.57 -31.14
N PRO A 74 -14.10 -40.55 -30.31
CA PRO A 74 -15.28 -41.44 -30.33
C PRO A 74 -16.10 -41.39 -29.00
N ALA A 75 -17.12 -42.26 -28.89
CA ALA A 75 -17.83 -42.66 -27.66
C ALA A 75 -17.81 -44.21 -27.55
N ARG A 76 -18.15 -44.94 -26.48
CA ARG A 76 -18.79 -44.70 -25.15
C ARG A 76 -18.33 -45.87 -24.21
N PRO A 77 -18.55 -45.91 -22.87
CA PRO A 77 -19.89 -46.12 -22.28
C PRO A 77 -20.11 -45.39 -20.93
N GLY A 78 -21.29 -45.56 -20.30
CA GLY A 78 -21.61 -44.92 -19.02
C GLY A 78 -22.29 -45.86 -18.03
N THR A 79 -22.50 -45.34 -16.82
CA THR A 79 -23.33 -45.94 -15.76
C THR A 79 -24.01 -44.79 -15.01
N ALA A 80 -25.30 -44.91 -14.68
CA ALA A 80 -26.12 -43.80 -14.20
C ALA A 80 -26.42 -43.91 -12.70
N ILE A 81 -26.40 -42.77 -11.98
CA ILE A 81 -27.07 -42.60 -10.69
C ILE A 81 -27.73 -41.21 -10.63
N SER A 82 -29.05 -41.22 -10.42
CA SER A 82 -29.95 -40.18 -9.89
C SER A 82 -29.50 -38.70 -9.91
N ALA A 83 -30.17 -37.89 -10.73
CA ALA A 83 -30.26 -36.44 -10.53
C ALA A 83 -31.58 -36.12 -9.80
N GLN A 84 -31.49 -35.42 -8.66
CA GLN A 84 -32.61 -34.65 -8.12
C GLN A 84 -32.51 -33.19 -8.60
N GLU A 85 -33.64 -32.49 -8.57
CA GLU A 85 -33.88 -31.23 -9.28
C GLU A 85 -32.87 -30.11 -8.94
N THR A 86 -32.26 -29.54 -9.98
CA THR A 86 -31.56 -28.27 -9.92
C THR A 86 -32.53 -27.15 -10.28
N THR A 87 -32.85 -26.28 -9.33
CA THR A 87 -33.64 -25.06 -9.57
C THR A 87 -32.87 -24.07 -10.46
N ASP A 88 -33.62 -23.28 -11.22
CA ASP A 88 -33.11 -22.35 -12.24
C ASP A 88 -32.24 -21.23 -11.61
N PRO A 89 -31.05 -20.92 -12.15
CA PRO A 89 -30.22 -19.81 -11.65
C PRO A 89 -30.91 -18.42 -11.73
N ALA A 90 -32.03 -18.28 -12.44
CA ALA A 90 -32.86 -17.07 -12.41
C ALA A 90 -33.57 -16.83 -11.06
N GLU A 91 -33.96 -17.88 -10.32
CA GLU A 91 -34.69 -17.71 -9.03
C GLU A 91 -33.76 -17.32 -7.88
N ALA A 92 -32.47 -17.62 -7.97
CA ALA A 92 -31.46 -17.23 -6.98
C ALA A 92 -31.23 -15.70 -6.91
N LEU A 93 -31.66 -14.94 -7.92
CA LEU A 93 -31.56 -13.47 -7.95
C LEU A 93 -32.74 -12.74 -7.28
N ASP A 94 -33.88 -13.40 -7.07
CA ASP A 94 -35.08 -12.76 -6.49
C ASP A 94 -35.16 -12.93 -4.96
N GLY A 95 -34.51 -13.97 -4.42
CA GLY A 95 -34.32 -14.15 -2.98
C GLY A 95 -33.48 -13.05 -2.30
N LEU A 96 -32.66 -12.33 -3.06
CA LEU A 96 -31.91 -11.14 -2.60
C LEU A 96 -32.73 -9.84 -2.65
N ARG A 97 -33.93 -9.84 -3.23
CA ARG A 97 -34.81 -8.67 -3.35
C ARG A 97 -35.97 -8.65 -2.34
N SER A 98 -36.23 -9.76 -1.65
CA SER A 98 -37.46 -9.96 -0.86
C SER A 98 -37.25 -10.17 0.65
N ALA A 99 -36.01 -10.37 1.12
CA ALA A 99 -35.70 -10.56 2.54
C ALA A 99 -35.24 -9.24 3.22
N GLY A 100 -36.18 -8.34 3.55
CA GLY A 100 -35.83 -7.09 4.24
C GLY A 100 -36.90 -5.98 4.27
N THR A 101 -38.18 -6.31 4.33
CA THR A 101 -39.28 -5.32 4.35
C THR A 101 -39.71 -4.86 5.74
N GLU A 102 -39.00 -5.25 6.81
CA GLU A 102 -39.01 -4.45 8.05
C GLU A 102 -38.03 -3.30 7.88
N ALA A 103 -38.55 -2.08 7.86
CA ALA A 103 -37.72 -0.88 7.90
C ALA A 103 -36.83 -0.96 9.16
N PRO A 104 -35.50 -0.75 9.04
CA PRO A 104 -34.65 -0.69 10.22
C PRO A 104 -35.22 0.37 11.15
N GLN A 105 -35.49 -0.01 12.40
CA GLN A 105 -35.91 0.90 13.45
C GLN A 105 -35.05 2.15 13.36
N PRO A 106 -35.64 3.37 13.30
CA PRO A 106 -34.87 4.58 13.12
C PRO A 106 -33.99 4.75 14.36
N VAL A 107 -32.73 4.29 14.26
CA VAL A 107 -31.66 4.69 15.16
C VAL A 107 -31.69 6.20 15.09
N ALA A 108 -32.09 6.81 16.21
CA ALA A 108 -32.41 8.23 16.27
C ALA A 108 -31.29 8.99 15.56
N ARG A 109 -31.67 9.82 14.57
CA ARG A 109 -30.75 10.67 13.80
C ARG A 109 -29.82 11.33 14.81
N ALA A 110 -28.62 10.78 14.98
CA ALA A 110 -27.66 11.28 15.94
C ALA A 110 -27.45 12.72 15.52
N ALA A 111 -27.87 13.65 16.38
CA ALA A 111 -27.92 15.04 15.97
C ALA A 111 -26.51 15.40 15.51
N ALA A 112 -26.40 15.90 14.28
CA ALA A 112 -25.19 16.57 13.80
C ALA A 112 -25.08 17.90 14.56
N GLY A 113 -24.91 17.78 15.88
CA GLY A 113 -24.89 18.86 16.84
C GLY A 113 -23.50 19.44 16.86
N ASP A 114 -23.43 20.70 16.45
CA ASP A 114 -22.36 21.69 16.60
C ASP A 114 -20.96 21.33 16.06
N ALA A 115 -20.72 20.09 15.63
CA ALA A 115 -19.45 19.66 15.03
C ALA A 115 -19.40 20.00 13.53
N PRO A 116 -18.33 20.67 13.04
CA PRO A 116 -18.22 21.13 11.66
C PRO A 116 -18.30 19.97 10.66
N LEU A 117 -18.89 20.23 9.48
CA LEU A 117 -18.95 19.28 8.37
C LEU A 117 -17.57 19.19 7.71
N LEU A 118 -17.09 17.98 7.43
CA LEU A 118 -15.82 17.80 6.71
C LEU A 118 -15.93 18.06 5.21
N PHE A 119 -17.09 17.76 4.61
CA PHE A 119 -17.26 17.76 3.17
C PHE A 119 -18.27 18.83 2.74
N ALA A 120 -17.82 19.77 1.91
CA ALA A 120 -18.73 20.59 1.11
C ALA A 120 -19.09 19.83 -0.19
N PRO A 121 -20.34 19.97 -0.71
CA PRO A 121 -20.72 19.38 -1.99
C PRO A 121 -19.98 20.07 -3.14
N ARG A 122 -19.58 19.30 -4.15
CA ARG A 122 -18.93 19.81 -5.37
C ARG A 122 -19.55 19.17 -6.61
N GLU A 123 -19.68 19.94 -7.69
CA GLU A 123 -20.09 19.40 -8.99
C GLU A 123 -18.91 18.73 -9.70
N LEU A 124 -19.18 17.72 -10.53
CA LEU A 124 -18.17 17.20 -11.46
C LEU A 124 -17.88 18.27 -12.52
N PRO A 125 -16.62 18.66 -12.74
CA PRO A 125 -16.24 19.56 -13.83
C PRO A 125 -16.64 18.99 -15.20
N PRO A 126 -17.03 19.84 -16.17
CA PRO A 126 -17.36 19.41 -17.52
C PRO A 126 -16.25 18.57 -18.14
N GLY A 127 -16.61 17.41 -18.71
CA GLY A 127 -15.68 16.49 -19.35
C GLY A 127 -15.06 15.43 -18.43
N VAL A 128 -15.21 15.53 -17.10
CA VAL A 128 -14.83 14.43 -16.20
C VAL A 128 -15.97 13.41 -16.13
N LEU A 129 -15.71 12.23 -16.69
CA LEU A 129 -16.63 11.10 -16.61
C LEU A 129 -16.50 10.41 -15.25
N ALA A 130 -17.62 9.83 -14.78
CA ALA A 130 -17.59 8.98 -13.60
C ALA A 130 -16.76 7.72 -13.84
N ARG A 131 -15.94 7.32 -12.85
CA ARG A 131 -15.20 6.05 -12.90
C ARG A 131 -16.20 4.89 -12.94
N THR A 132 -16.14 4.06 -13.97
CA THR A 132 -17.05 2.91 -14.19
C THR A 132 -16.56 1.64 -13.47
N ASP A 133 -16.03 1.79 -12.27
CA ASP A 133 -15.48 0.67 -11.50
C ASP A 133 -16.63 -0.13 -10.86
N PRO A 134 -16.72 -1.46 -11.08
CA PRO A 134 -17.81 -2.27 -10.53
C PRO A 134 -17.82 -2.30 -8.99
N ALA A 135 -16.72 -1.95 -8.31
CA ALA A 135 -16.69 -1.85 -6.86
C ALA A 135 -17.34 -0.57 -6.33
N ILE A 136 -17.60 0.46 -7.15
CA ILE A 136 -18.19 1.72 -6.70
C ILE A 136 -19.72 1.64 -6.82
N VAL A 137 -20.38 1.41 -5.68
CA VAL A 137 -21.86 1.31 -5.59
C VAL A 137 -22.52 2.67 -5.84
N ARG A 138 -21.94 3.73 -5.27
CA ARG A 138 -22.32 5.13 -5.49
C ARG A 138 -21.19 6.04 -5.04
N PHE A 139 -21.13 7.24 -5.61
CA PHE A 139 -20.14 8.25 -5.26
C PHE A 139 -20.78 9.64 -5.08
N ARG A 140 -20.06 10.56 -4.44
CA ARG A 140 -20.40 11.98 -4.37
C ARG A 140 -19.12 12.82 -4.48
N PRO A 141 -19.01 13.78 -5.43
CA PRO A 141 -17.88 14.69 -5.46
C PRO A 141 -17.97 15.71 -4.30
N VAL A 142 -16.82 16.06 -3.74
CA VAL A 142 -16.71 16.87 -2.53
C VAL A 142 -15.51 17.83 -2.61
N GLU A 143 -15.58 18.85 -1.78
CA GLU A 143 -14.42 19.61 -1.32
C GLU A 143 -14.22 19.28 0.17
N VAL A 144 -12.95 19.09 0.57
CA VAL A 144 -12.57 18.68 1.93
C VAL A 144 -12.04 19.90 2.67
N ASP A 145 -12.52 20.14 3.89
CA ASP A 145 -12.04 21.23 4.75
C ASP A 145 -10.65 20.92 5.35
N LEU A 146 -9.62 21.04 4.51
CA LEU A 146 -8.22 20.82 4.87
C LEU A 146 -7.71 21.85 5.89
N ASP A 147 -8.25 23.06 5.88
CA ASP A 147 -7.93 24.11 6.85
C ASP A 147 -8.36 23.70 8.26
N THR A 148 -9.53 23.08 8.40
CA THR A 148 -9.97 22.51 9.68
C THR A 148 -9.16 21.27 10.05
N LEU A 149 -8.81 20.40 9.10
CA LEU A 149 -7.96 19.22 9.38
C LEU A 149 -6.57 19.59 9.90
N SER A 150 -5.92 20.61 9.33
CA SER A 150 -4.56 21.02 9.71
C SER A 150 -4.44 21.61 11.11
N ARG A 151 -5.57 21.98 11.74
CA ARG A 151 -5.64 22.46 13.14
C ARG A 151 -5.74 21.34 14.17
N ILE A 152 -5.80 20.07 13.76
CA ILE A 152 -5.87 18.94 14.69
C ILE A 152 -4.46 18.60 15.18
N GLU A 153 -4.16 18.99 16.41
CA GLU A 153 -2.88 18.71 17.06
C GLU A 153 -2.82 17.29 17.68
N PRO A 154 -1.64 16.66 17.76
CA PRO A 154 -1.45 15.40 18.46
C PRO A 154 -1.92 15.43 19.92
N GLY A 155 -2.66 14.41 20.34
CA GLY A 155 -3.24 14.31 21.69
C GLY A 155 -4.39 15.29 21.99
N LYS A 156 -4.81 16.11 21.03
CA LYS A 156 -5.97 17.03 21.15
C LYS A 156 -7.04 16.65 20.11
N PRO A 157 -7.82 15.58 20.35
CA PRO A 157 -8.77 15.11 19.37
C PRO A 157 -9.90 16.12 19.14
N MET A 158 -10.28 16.31 17.88
CA MET A 158 -11.33 17.24 17.46
C MET A 158 -12.53 16.48 16.88
N ARG A 159 -13.73 16.82 17.35
CA ARG A 159 -14.98 16.24 16.87
C ARG A 159 -15.43 16.92 15.58
N MET A 160 -15.64 16.13 14.53
CA MET A 160 -16.14 16.61 13.23
C MET A 160 -17.21 15.68 12.66
N THR A 161 -18.01 16.18 11.73
CA THR A 161 -19.07 15.41 11.08
C THR A 161 -18.63 14.93 9.70
N PHE A 162 -18.45 13.62 9.54
CA PHE A 162 -18.25 12.97 8.24
C PHE A 162 -19.62 12.80 7.57
N ASN A 163 -20.07 13.85 6.89
CA ASN A 163 -21.30 13.88 6.11
C ASN A 163 -21.15 13.18 4.75
N LEU A 164 -20.79 11.90 4.75
CA LEU A 164 -20.40 11.09 3.58
C LEU A 164 -21.43 11.13 2.43
N PHE A 165 -22.71 11.03 2.75
CA PHE A 165 -23.85 11.18 1.84
C PHE A 165 -25.02 11.84 2.58
N ASP A 166 -26.07 12.25 1.86
CA ASP A 166 -27.23 12.94 2.45
C ASP A 166 -27.99 12.05 3.46
N ASP A 167 -27.96 10.73 3.23
CA ASP A 167 -28.48 9.69 4.12
C ASP A 167 -27.44 9.15 5.12
N VAL A 168 -26.15 9.36 4.89
CA VAL A 168 -25.04 8.84 5.71
C VAL A 168 -24.18 10.00 6.24
N SER A 169 -24.44 10.41 7.47
CA SER A 169 -23.63 11.38 8.20
C SER A 169 -23.31 10.84 9.59
N VAL A 170 -22.05 10.91 10.01
CA VAL A 170 -21.58 10.36 11.28
C VAL A 170 -20.56 11.29 11.95
N PRO A 171 -20.72 11.64 13.24
CA PRO A 171 -19.68 12.34 13.98
C PRO A 171 -18.49 11.42 14.26
N VAL A 172 -17.29 11.98 14.21
CA VAL A 172 -16.02 11.29 14.43
C VAL A 172 -15.16 12.18 15.31
N SER A 173 -14.59 11.62 16.38
CA SER A 173 -13.50 12.27 17.10
C SER A 173 -12.19 11.89 16.40
N LEU A 174 -11.57 12.87 15.73
CA LEU A 174 -10.31 12.70 14.99
C LEU A 174 -9.12 13.13 15.84
N GLU A 175 -8.11 12.29 15.89
CA GLU A 175 -6.82 12.51 16.55
C GLU A 175 -5.70 12.50 15.51
N ASN A 176 -4.81 13.49 15.55
CA ASN A 176 -3.56 13.44 14.77
C ASN A 176 -2.57 12.49 15.44
N ARG A 177 -2.16 11.45 14.70
CA ARG A 177 -1.22 10.42 15.19
C ARG A 177 0.07 10.35 14.39
N GLY A 178 0.29 11.27 13.46
CA GLY A 178 1.52 11.33 12.69
C GLY A 178 1.57 12.59 11.85
N THR A 179 2.55 13.44 12.12
CA THR A 179 2.85 14.64 11.31
C THR A 179 4.22 14.46 10.68
N ARG A 180 4.30 14.66 9.36
CA ARG A 180 5.51 14.57 8.53
C ARG A 180 5.88 15.93 7.92
N GLY A 181 4.90 16.82 7.78
CA GLY A 181 5.06 18.20 7.33
C GLY A 181 3.73 18.97 7.49
N PRO A 182 3.69 20.29 7.24
CA PRO A 182 2.53 21.14 7.53
C PRO A 182 1.21 20.68 6.89
N MET A 183 1.28 20.10 5.69
CA MET A 183 0.15 19.50 4.97
C MET A 183 0.39 18.01 4.68
N GLN A 184 1.15 17.33 5.54
CA GLN A 184 1.48 15.91 5.40
C GLN A 184 1.30 15.24 6.76
N PHE A 185 0.08 14.79 7.05
CA PHE A 185 -0.27 14.23 8.36
C PHE A 185 -1.37 13.16 8.26
N SER A 186 -1.47 12.34 9.30
CA SER A 186 -2.39 11.20 9.41
C SER A 186 -3.31 11.39 10.62
N LEU A 187 -4.61 11.33 10.35
CA LEU A 187 -5.68 11.44 11.33
C LEU A 187 -6.40 10.10 11.47
N PHE A 188 -6.71 9.75 12.72
CA PHE A 188 -7.37 8.50 13.09
C PHE A 188 -8.59 8.82 13.93
N GLY A 189 -9.65 8.02 13.84
CA GLY A 189 -10.83 8.19 14.66
C GLY A 189 -11.71 6.96 14.75
N ARG A 190 -12.70 7.02 15.63
CA ARG A 190 -13.82 6.07 15.67
C ARG A 190 -15.12 6.81 15.36
N PRO A 191 -16.00 6.27 14.49
CA PRO A 191 -17.30 6.85 14.23
C PRO A 191 -18.24 6.65 15.42
N GLU A 192 -18.92 7.71 15.85
CA GLU A 192 -19.89 7.64 16.96
C GLU A 192 -21.04 6.67 16.62
N GLY A 193 -21.38 5.80 17.57
CA GLY A 193 -22.35 4.72 17.37
C GLY A 193 -21.79 3.45 16.73
N PHE A 194 -20.55 3.45 16.22
CA PHE A 194 -19.91 2.30 15.58
C PHE A 194 -18.65 1.88 16.37
N PRO A 195 -18.78 1.10 17.47
CA PRO A 195 -17.64 0.78 18.36
C PRO A 195 -16.53 -0.07 17.69
N GLN A 196 -16.89 -0.82 16.65
CA GLN A 196 -15.99 -1.59 15.77
C GLN A 196 -15.64 -0.83 14.47
N GLY A 197 -16.16 0.38 14.29
CA GLY A 197 -15.86 1.22 13.14
C GLY A 197 -14.52 1.94 13.29
N SER A 198 -13.96 2.34 12.16
CA SER A 198 -12.65 2.98 12.05
C SER A 198 -12.72 4.15 11.07
N VAL A 199 -11.86 5.14 11.29
CA VAL A 199 -11.61 6.24 10.36
C VAL A 199 -10.11 6.43 10.27
N TYR A 200 -9.61 6.44 9.03
CA TYR A 200 -8.22 6.77 8.71
C TYR A 200 -8.25 7.83 7.61
N ALA A 201 -7.54 8.93 7.77
CA ALA A 201 -7.45 10.00 6.78
C ALA A 201 -6.02 10.50 6.70
N VAL A 202 -5.43 10.47 5.51
CA VAL A 202 -4.11 11.00 5.22
C VAL A 202 -4.26 12.25 4.38
N VAL A 203 -3.75 13.37 4.89
CA VAL A 203 -3.60 14.62 4.12
C VAL A 203 -2.21 14.63 3.49
N GLU A 204 -2.16 14.95 2.20
CA GLU A 204 -0.95 15.12 1.41
C GLU A 204 -1.11 16.36 0.53
N ASN A 205 -0.42 17.44 0.89
CA ASN A 205 -0.42 18.74 0.23
C ASN A 205 -1.83 19.34 0.07
N THR A 206 -2.50 19.03 -1.04
CA THR A 206 -3.78 19.61 -1.46
C THR A 206 -4.94 18.61 -1.48
N VAL A 207 -4.70 17.36 -1.06
CA VAL A 207 -5.71 16.29 -1.08
C VAL A 207 -5.75 15.52 0.24
N MET A 208 -6.90 14.91 0.52
CA MET A 208 -7.08 13.90 1.55
C MET A 208 -7.48 12.57 0.89
N VAL A 209 -6.81 11.49 1.26
CA VAL A 209 -7.20 10.12 0.91
C VAL A 209 -7.47 9.37 2.21
N GLY A 210 -8.58 8.65 2.27
CA GLY A 210 -9.04 8.10 3.54
C GLY A 210 -10.14 7.06 3.42
N SER A 211 -10.60 6.61 4.58
CA SER A 211 -11.58 5.55 4.74
C SER A 211 -12.46 5.79 5.96
N VAL A 212 -13.72 5.36 5.87
CA VAL A 212 -14.65 5.27 7.00
C VAL A 212 -15.32 3.90 6.95
N ASN A 213 -15.03 3.07 7.93
CA ASN A 213 -15.64 1.76 8.11
C ASN A 213 -16.83 1.89 9.08
N LEU A 214 -18.05 1.65 8.59
CA LEU A 214 -19.26 1.59 9.40
C LEU A 214 -19.81 0.15 9.39
N PRO A 215 -19.39 -0.73 10.31
CA PRO A 215 -19.86 -2.11 10.37
C PRO A 215 -21.39 -2.20 10.36
N GLY A 216 -21.93 -3.07 9.49
CA GLY A 216 -23.37 -3.21 9.25
C GLY A 216 -23.99 -2.14 8.34
N ARG A 217 -23.24 -1.11 7.93
CA ARG A 217 -23.75 -0.02 7.06
C ARG A 217 -22.98 0.16 5.76
N GLY A 218 -21.66 -0.01 5.76
CA GLY A 218 -20.85 0.05 4.55
C GLY A 218 -19.38 0.42 4.80
N TYR A 219 -18.56 0.22 3.78
CA TYR A 219 -17.19 0.73 3.74
C TYR A 219 -17.12 1.90 2.76
N TYR A 220 -16.64 3.05 3.24
CA TYR A 220 -16.56 4.28 2.47
C TYR A 220 -15.12 4.69 2.25
N ARG A 221 -14.78 5.17 1.06
CA ARG A 221 -13.45 5.72 0.73
C ARG A 221 -13.54 7.18 0.39
N ILE A 222 -12.48 7.93 0.69
CA ILE A 222 -12.23 9.26 0.16
C ILE A 222 -11.08 9.10 -0.85
N ARG A 223 -11.33 9.47 -2.10
CA ARG A 223 -10.41 9.28 -3.23
C ARG A 223 -10.27 10.56 -4.04
N VAL A 224 -9.21 10.63 -4.84
CA VAL A 224 -9.04 11.64 -5.89
C VAL A 224 -9.31 10.98 -7.23
N TRP A 225 -10.24 11.54 -8.00
CA TRP A 225 -10.51 11.13 -9.38
C TRP A 225 -9.71 11.99 -10.38
N PRO A 226 -9.54 11.52 -11.64
CA PRO A 226 -8.91 12.30 -12.70
C PRO A 226 -9.47 13.72 -12.79
N GLY A 227 -8.59 14.70 -12.95
CA GLY A 227 -8.94 16.12 -12.81
C GLY A 227 -8.82 16.69 -11.39
N GLY A 228 -8.34 15.90 -10.41
CA GLY A 228 -8.04 16.38 -9.06
C GLY A 228 -9.27 16.57 -8.17
N ILE A 229 -10.37 15.88 -8.48
CA ILE A 229 -11.64 16.00 -7.74
C ILE A 229 -11.64 15.01 -6.60
N GLN A 230 -11.83 15.48 -5.37
CA GLN A 230 -12.05 14.60 -4.24
C GLN A 230 -13.48 14.04 -4.30
N VAL A 231 -13.63 12.75 -4.03
CA VAL A 231 -14.92 12.04 -4.02
C VAL A 231 -15.05 11.19 -2.76
N VAL A 232 -16.28 11.04 -2.28
CA VAL A 232 -16.66 10.00 -1.33
C VAL A 232 -17.27 8.85 -2.13
N GLU A 233 -16.78 7.63 -1.94
CA GLU A 233 -17.27 6.40 -2.57
C GLU A 233 -17.90 5.49 -1.51
N LEU A 234 -19.04 4.85 -1.80
CA LEU A 234 -19.48 3.63 -1.12
C LEU A 234 -19.02 2.44 -1.95
N VAL A 235 -18.35 1.48 -1.31
CA VAL A 235 -17.63 0.40 -1.98
C VAL A 235 -18.28 -0.96 -1.70
N ASP A 236 -18.43 -1.78 -2.75
CA ASP A 236 -18.77 -3.21 -2.64
C ASP A 236 -17.48 -4.03 -2.46
N PRO A 237 -17.23 -4.62 -1.27
CA PRO A 237 -16.04 -5.43 -1.02
C PRO A 237 -16.03 -6.78 -1.77
N THR A 238 -17.11 -7.16 -2.45
CA THR A 238 -17.23 -8.42 -3.19
C THR A 238 -16.85 -8.30 -4.67
N ALA A 239 -16.80 -7.09 -5.22
CA ALA A 239 -16.44 -6.82 -6.62
C ALA A 239 -14.92 -6.90 -6.91
N PHE A 240 -14.09 -7.10 -5.88
CA PHE A 240 -12.64 -7.13 -6.00
C PHE A 240 -12.11 -8.55 -6.28
N PRO A 241 -11.06 -8.69 -7.11
CA PRO A 241 -10.41 -9.98 -7.35
C PRO A 241 -9.70 -10.54 -6.10
N PRO A 242 -9.46 -11.86 -6.03
CA PRO A 242 -8.67 -12.47 -4.95
C PRO A 242 -7.17 -12.11 -5.05
N CYS A 243 -6.40 -12.58 -4.06
CA CYS A 243 -4.93 -12.63 -4.15
C CYS A 243 -4.49 -13.73 -5.14
N GLY A 244 -3.38 -13.50 -5.85
CA GLY A 244 -2.82 -14.41 -6.85
C GLY A 244 -1.93 -15.54 -6.29
N VAL A 245 -1.73 -15.61 -4.97
CA VAL A 245 -0.80 -16.56 -4.35
C VAL A 245 -1.21 -18.01 -4.58
N THR A 246 -0.19 -18.83 -4.86
CA THR A 246 -0.25 -20.26 -5.17
C THR A 246 1.09 -20.90 -4.77
N GLN A 247 1.16 -22.23 -4.76
CA GLN A 247 2.33 -23.00 -4.30
C GLN A 247 3.68 -22.62 -4.95
N LYS A 248 3.70 -22.06 -6.17
CA LYS A 248 4.96 -21.59 -6.82
C LYS A 248 5.63 -20.42 -6.09
N HIS A 249 4.85 -19.66 -5.30
CA HIS A 249 5.33 -18.48 -4.57
C HIS A 249 5.91 -18.83 -3.18
N VAL A 250 5.85 -20.09 -2.76
CA VAL A 250 6.32 -20.53 -1.44
C VAL A 250 7.82 -20.74 -1.44
N ILE A 251 8.53 -19.89 -0.70
CA ILE A 251 9.99 -19.95 -0.57
C ILE A 251 10.35 -20.69 0.72
N ARG A 252 10.92 -21.88 0.58
CA ARG A 252 11.49 -22.66 1.70
C ARG A 252 13.00 -22.46 1.74
N ALA A 253 13.54 -22.24 2.93
CA ALA A 253 14.99 -22.09 3.11
C ALA A 253 15.72 -23.41 2.80
N PRO A 254 16.97 -23.37 2.32
CA PRO A 254 17.80 -24.57 2.21
C PRO A 254 17.91 -25.31 3.55
N ALA A 255 18.04 -26.63 3.51
CA ALA A 255 18.21 -27.44 4.72
C ALA A 255 19.42 -26.95 5.54
N GLY A 256 19.21 -26.68 6.83
CA GLY A 256 20.22 -26.10 7.72
C GLY A 256 20.29 -24.57 7.75
N GLN A 257 19.47 -23.85 6.97
CA GLN A 257 19.37 -22.37 7.00
C GLN A 257 18.03 -21.83 7.53
N ALA A 258 17.09 -22.70 7.92
CA ALA A 258 15.98 -22.26 8.75
C ALA A 258 16.54 -21.77 10.10
N ALA A 259 16.20 -20.54 10.50
CA ALA A 259 16.30 -20.17 11.91
C ALA A 259 15.47 -21.19 12.70
N ASN A 260 15.98 -21.65 13.86
CA ASN A 260 15.39 -22.76 14.61
C ASN A 260 13.91 -22.50 14.90
N ALA A 261 13.03 -22.99 14.04
CA ALA A 261 11.61 -23.04 14.31
C ALA A 261 11.43 -23.88 15.59
N PRO A 262 10.54 -23.49 16.52
CA PRO A 262 10.27 -24.29 17.70
C PRO A 262 10.00 -25.75 17.26
N PRO A 263 10.69 -26.74 17.85
CA PRO A 263 10.60 -28.12 17.38
C PRO A 263 9.14 -28.58 17.44
N LYS A 264 8.67 -29.22 16.36
CA LYS A 264 7.23 -29.49 16.14
C LYS A 264 6.53 -30.37 17.20
N ASN A 265 7.26 -30.90 18.19
CA ASN A 265 6.77 -31.95 19.09
C ASN A 265 6.92 -31.69 20.60
N ASP A 266 7.49 -30.57 21.06
CA ASP A 266 7.52 -30.25 22.50
C ASP A 266 6.38 -29.30 22.88
N PHE A 267 5.23 -29.89 23.22
CA PHE A 267 4.15 -29.19 23.90
C PHE A 267 4.55 -28.97 25.38
N PRO A 268 4.68 -27.73 25.87
CA PRO A 268 4.55 -27.48 27.29
C PRO A 268 3.15 -27.92 27.70
N LYS A 269 3.05 -28.73 28.75
CA LYS A 269 1.75 -28.98 29.39
C LYS A 269 1.17 -27.63 29.85
N TRP A 270 -0.14 -27.52 29.79
CA TRP A 270 -0.88 -26.40 30.36
C TRP A 270 -0.55 -26.28 31.85
N GLU A 271 0.29 -25.30 32.19
CA GLU A 271 0.29 -24.67 33.51
C GLU A 271 -0.31 -23.28 33.31
N THR A 272 -1.29 -22.97 34.16
CA THR A 272 -1.98 -21.70 34.22
C THR A 272 -1.03 -20.56 34.61
N ASP A 273 -1.30 -19.37 34.09
CA ASP A 273 -0.81 -18.07 34.59
C ASP A 273 0.71 -17.82 34.46
N GLY A 274 1.15 -17.50 33.25
CA GLY A 274 2.50 -16.97 32.98
C GLY A 274 2.65 -16.36 31.58
N GLU A 275 2.82 -15.04 31.52
CA GLU A 275 3.29 -14.31 30.33
C GLU A 275 4.62 -14.91 29.81
N PRO A 276 4.87 -14.95 28.48
CA PRO A 276 6.16 -15.40 27.95
C PRO A 276 7.33 -14.58 28.50
N SER A 277 8.43 -15.28 28.81
CA SER A 277 9.63 -14.71 29.41
C SER A 277 10.26 -13.60 28.56
N SER A 278 10.40 -12.41 29.14
CA SER A 278 11.04 -11.18 28.61
C SER A 278 10.38 -10.56 27.38
N PRO A 279 10.20 -9.22 27.34
CA PRO A 279 9.69 -8.56 26.14
C PRO A 279 10.75 -8.61 25.05
N GLN A 280 10.51 -9.44 24.03
CA GLN A 280 11.02 -9.16 22.69
C GLN A 280 10.49 -7.77 22.31
N GLY A 281 11.40 -6.85 22.00
CA GLY A 281 11.04 -5.46 21.73
C GLY A 281 10.13 -5.34 20.51
N SER A 282 9.30 -4.29 20.49
CA SER A 282 8.47 -3.97 19.32
C SER A 282 9.35 -3.57 18.13
N SER A 283 9.80 -4.54 17.33
CA SER A 283 10.54 -4.25 16.09
C SER A 283 9.65 -3.52 15.07
N THR A 284 10.29 -2.64 14.28
CA THR A 284 9.64 -1.91 13.19
C THR A 284 10.15 -2.45 11.86
N ILE A 285 9.23 -2.87 11.00
CA ILE A 285 9.50 -3.35 9.64
C ILE A 285 9.49 -2.15 8.71
N ASP A 286 10.61 -1.90 8.03
CA ASP A 286 10.75 -0.77 7.12
C ASP A 286 10.24 -1.13 5.71
N VAL A 287 9.27 -0.36 5.23
CA VAL A 287 8.56 -0.59 3.96
C VAL A 287 8.89 0.51 2.95
N LEU A 288 9.37 0.10 1.78
CA LEU A 288 9.45 0.92 0.57
C LEU A 288 8.22 0.64 -0.30
N VAL A 289 7.45 1.68 -0.64
CA VAL A 289 6.33 1.55 -1.59
C VAL A 289 6.68 2.24 -2.92
N LEU A 290 6.93 1.43 -3.94
CA LEU A 290 7.09 1.88 -5.31
C LEU A 290 5.74 1.93 -6.01
N TYR A 291 5.60 2.78 -7.02
CA TYR A 291 4.40 2.82 -7.85
C TYR A 291 4.72 3.19 -9.30
N THR A 292 3.98 2.62 -10.24
CA THR A 292 4.13 2.90 -11.68
C THR A 292 3.50 4.25 -12.05
N PRO A 293 3.80 4.81 -13.24
CA PRO A 293 3.08 5.98 -13.74
C PRO A 293 1.59 5.69 -13.96
N SER A 294 1.25 4.47 -14.41
CA SER A 294 -0.13 4.01 -14.61
C SER A 294 -0.93 4.03 -13.30
N ALA A 295 -0.38 3.45 -12.23
CA ALA A 295 -0.99 3.47 -10.90
C ALA A 295 -1.13 4.90 -10.35
N ARG A 296 -0.10 5.75 -10.50
CA ARG A 296 -0.14 7.16 -10.10
C ARG A 296 -1.30 7.90 -10.76
N ASP A 297 -1.45 7.75 -12.07
CA ASP A 297 -2.44 8.51 -12.84
C ASP A 297 -3.86 7.99 -12.59
N ALA A 298 -4.03 6.67 -12.44
CA ALA A 298 -5.29 6.04 -12.04
C ALA A 298 -5.74 6.46 -10.62
N ALA A 299 -4.80 6.59 -9.68
CA ALA A 299 -5.05 7.04 -8.32
C ALA A 299 -5.36 8.54 -8.17
N GLY A 300 -5.37 9.31 -9.26
CA GLY A 300 -5.66 10.75 -9.25
C GLY A 300 -4.44 11.67 -9.14
N GLY A 301 -3.22 11.13 -9.33
CA GLY A 301 -1.98 11.91 -9.41
C GLY A 301 -1.00 11.67 -8.25
N ARG A 302 0.09 12.44 -8.24
CA ARG A 302 1.22 12.24 -7.30
C ARG A 302 0.80 12.32 -5.83
N ASP A 303 0.10 13.38 -5.43
CA ASP A 303 -0.27 13.58 -4.02
C ASP A 303 -1.27 12.50 -3.57
N ALA A 304 -2.19 12.11 -4.45
CA ALA A 304 -3.20 11.09 -4.16
C ALA A 304 -2.59 9.69 -3.96
N ILE A 305 -1.70 9.23 -4.86
CA ILE A 305 -1.02 7.94 -4.64
C ILE A 305 -0.05 7.99 -3.47
N ASN A 306 0.58 9.14 -3.22
CA ASN A 306 1.41 9.32 -2.03
C ASN A 306 0.59 9.16 -0.75
N ALA A 307 -0.56 9.82 -0.65
CA ALA A 307 -1.49 9.69 0.48
C ALA A 307 -1.97 8.24 0.65
N LEU A 308 -2.27 7.55 -0.46
CA LEU A 308 -2.65 6.13 -0.47
C LEU A 308 -1.55 5.20 0.07
N CYS A 309 -0.28 5.40 -0.33
CA CYS A 309 0.85 4.61 0.20
C CYS A 309 0.95 4.72 1.72
N GLN A 310 0.76 5.92 2.27
CA GLN A 310 0.77 6.16 3.71
C GLN A 310 -0.49 5.59 4.38
N LEU A 311 -1.67 5.76 3.78
CA LEU A 311 -2.94 5.23 4.30
C LEU A 311 -2.90 3.70 4.44
N ALA A 312 -2.30 3.01 3.46
CA ALA A 312 -2.15 1.55 3.52
C ALA A 312 -1.24 1.11 4.67
N VAL A 313 -0.17 1.86 4.99
CA VAL A 313 0.70 1.59 6.16
C VAL A 313 0.00 1.94 7.49
N ASP A 314 -0.71 3.06 7.53
CA ASP A 314 -1.48 3.51 8.70
C ASP A 314 -2.59 2.50 9.07
N GLN A 315 -3.28 1.95 8.06
CA GLN A 315 -4.25 0.87 8.23
C GLN A 315 -3.58 -0.46 8.62
N ALA A 316 -2.41 -0.80 8.05
CA ALA A 316 -1.68 -2.01 8.44
C ALA A 316 -1.32 -1.98 9.94
N ASN A 317 -0.89 -0.84 10.46
CA ASN A 317 -0.62 -0.64 11.88
C ASN A 317 -1.90 -0.72 12.74
N GLY A 318 -3.01 -0.10 12.31
CA GLY A 318 -4.31 -0.25 12.99
C GLY A 318 -4.80 -1.71 13.03
N ILE A 319 -4.58 -2.47 11.95
CA ILE A 319 -4.84 -3.91 11.88
C ILE A 319 -3.92 -4.67 12.84
N TYR A 320 -2.65 -4.32 12.95
CA TYR A 320 -1.71 -4.92 13.90
C TYR A 320 -2.14 -4.69 15.36
N ASP A 321 -2.48 -3.45 15.74
CA ASP A 321 -3.01 -3.08 17.06
C ASP A 321 -4.27 -3.88 17.43
N ASN A 322 -5.26 -3.88 16.51
CA ASN A 322 -6.50 -4.66 16.64
C ASN A 322 -6.18 -6.15 16.89
N SER A 323 -5.20 -6.68 16.15
CA SER A 323 -4.77 -8.08 16.21
C SER A 323 -3.87 -8.41 17.40
N GLY A 324 -3.36 -7.44 18.15
CA GLY A 324 -2.37 -7.69 19.21
C GLY A 324 -1.02 -8.16 18.68
N ILE A 325 -0.65 -7.66 17.50
CA ILE A 325 0.68 -7.79 16.93
C ILE A 325 1.55 -6.69 17.58
N ILE A 326 2.76 -7.04 18.03
CA ILE A 326 3.64 -6.11 18.77
C ILE A 326 4.60 -5.33 17.88
N HIS A 327 4.71 -5.72 16.61
CA HIS A 327 5.52 -5.03 15.61
C HIS A 327 4.74 -3.91 14.95
N ASN A 328 5.45 -3.00 14.30
CA ASN A 328 4.87 -1.92 13.50
C ASN A 328 5.48 -1.92 12.09
N MET A 329 4.76 -1.40 11.10
CA MET A 329 5.31 -1.01 9.81
C MET A 329 5.65 0.48 9.80
N ARG A 330 6.71 0.85 9.09
CA ARG A 330 7.01 2.26 8.79
C ARG A 330 7.28 2.44 7.30
N LEU A 331 6.60 3.41 6.69
CA LEU A 331 6.91 3.86 5.34
C LEU A 331 8.23 4.65 5.35
N VAL A 332 9.35 4.01 5.01
CA VAL A 332 10.65 4.69 4.94
C VAL A 332 10.81 5.52 3.67
N TRP A 333 10.15 5.10 2.59
CA TRP A 333 10.06 5.87 1.35
C TRP A 333 8.88 5.44 0.48
N ARG A 334 8.39 6.36 -0.34
CA ARG A 334 7.40 6.13 -1.40
C ARG A 334 7.87 6.82 -2.67
N ARG A 335 7.83 6.13 -3.82
CA ARG A 335 8.43 6.68 -5.04
C ARG A 335 7.83 6.11 -6.34
N SER A 336 7.65 6.99 -7.33
CA SER A 336 7.41 6.54 -8.70
C SER A 336 8.65 5.84 -9.27
N ILE A 337 8.45 4.67 -9.88
CA ILE A 337 9.46 3.97 -10.67
C ILE A 337 9.06 3.94 -12.14
N SER A 338 10.04 4.15 -13.04
CA SER A 338 9.80 4.21 -14.49
C SER A 338 9.63 2.80 -15.06
N TYR A 339 8.45 2.22 -14.87
CA TYR A 339 8.12 0.86 -15.29
C TYR A 339 6.78 0.83 -16.02
N THR A 340 6.73 0.08 -17.13
CA THR A 340 5.51 -0.28 -17.83
C THR A 340 5.10 -1.67 -17.40
N GLU A 341 3.92 -1.78 -16.82
CA GLU A 341 3.31 -3.02 -16.31
C GLU A 341 3.24 -4.09 -17.40
N SER A 342 3.48 -5.36 -17.04
CA SER A 342 3.37 -6.47 -17.98
C SER A 342 1.93 -6.84 -18.35
N GLY A 343 0.96 -6.38 -17.56
CA GLY A 343 -0.41 -6.88 -17.56
C GLY A 343 -0.61 -8.18 -16.79
N THR A 344 0.37 -8.59 -15.97
CA THR A 344 0.22 -9.68 -14.98
C THR A 344 1.01 -9.39 -13.70
N HIS A 345 0.36 -9.55 -12.54
CA HIS A 345 1.02 -9.54 -11.22
C HIS A 345 2.24 -10.48 -11.13
N ASP A 346 2.16 -11.66 -11.75
CA ASP A 346 3.18 -12.70 -11.76
C ASP A 346 4.50 -12.20 -12.37
N THR A 347 4.44 -11.71 -13.60
CA THR A 347 5.62 -11.20 -14.33
C THR A 347 6.15 -9.93 -13.67
N ASP A 348 5.28 -9.08 -13.13
CA ASP A 348 5.68 -7.86 -12.43
C ASP A 348 6.37 -8.17 -11.07
N LEU A 349 5.96 -9.23 -10.36
CA LEU A 349 6.62 -9.68 -9.13
C LEU A 349 7.99 -10.32 -9.43
N ASP A 350 8.09 -11.16 -10.46
CA ASP A 350 9.37 -11.74 -10.88
C ASP A 350 10.37 -10.64 -11.26
N ARG A 351 9.95 -9.65 -12.06
CA ARG A 351 10.76 -8.48 -12.44
C ARG A 351 11.16 -7.63 -11.24
N LEU A 352 10.24 -7.37 -10.29
CA LEU A 352 10.52 -6.64 -9.06
C LEU A 352 11.54 -7.36 -8.16
N THR A 353 11.65 -8.68 -8.28
CA THR A 353 12.50 -9.56 -7.47
C THR A 353 13.87 -9.81 -8.12
N ALA A 354 13.95 -9.66 -9.44
CA ALA A 354 15.17 -9.81 -10.20
C ALA A 354 16.07 -8.57 -10.06
N THR A 355 17.38 -8.79 -9.91
CA THR A 355 18.36 -7.74 -9.60
C THR A 355 19.08 -7.17 -10.83
N ASN A 356 18.91 -7.79 -12.00
CA ASN A 356 19.63 -7.45 -13.24
C ASN A 356 18.91 -8.06 -14.46
N ASP A 357 17.60 -7.84 -14.58
CA ASP A 357 16.80 -8.29 -15.73
C ASP A 357 16.46 -7.17 -16.73
N GLY A 358 16.81 -5.92 -16.39
CA GLY A 358 16.59 -4.73 -17.21
C GLY A 358 15.23 -4.05 -17.02
N PHE A 359 14.36 -4.53 -16.13
CA PHE A 359 13.02 -3.96 -15.91
C PHE A 359 12.93 -3.13 -14.62
N LEU A 360 13.17 -3.75 -13.46
CA LEU A 360 12.93 -3.14 -12.15
C LEU A 360 14.17 -3.11 -11.25
N ASP A 361 15.37 -3.39 -11.79
CA ASP A 361 16.66 -3.42 -11.07
C ASP A 361 16.88 -2.22 -10.12
N LEU A 362 16.43 -1.03 -10.52
CA LEU A 362 16.54 0.21 -9.73
C LEU A 362 15.76 0.17 -8.40
N ALA A 363 14.73 -0.69 -8.29
CA ALA A 363 14.01 -0.96 -7.05
C ALA A 363 14.95 -1.49 -5.95
N HIS A 364 15.94 -2.31 -6.31
CA HIS A 364 16.96 -2.79 -5.36
C HIS A 364 17.87 -1.64 -4.89
N THR A 365 18.28 -0.75 -5.80
CA THR A 365 19.05 0.45 -5.42
C THR A 365 18.25 1.34 -4.46
N TYR A 366 16.96 1.56 -4.71
CA TYR A 366 16.10 2.31 -3.79
C TYR A 366 15.91 1.60 -2.45
N ARG A 367 15.70 0.28 -2.45
CA ARG A 367 15.56 -0.54 -1.23
C ARG A 367 16.80 -0.45 -0.35
N ASP A 368 17.97 -0.60 -0.93
CA ASP A 368 19.25 -0.54 -0.22
C ASP A 368 19.66 0.89 0.16
N GLN A 369 19.11 1.92 -0.51
CA GLN A 369 19.34 3.32 -0.15
C GLN A 369 18.60 3.76 1.13
N VAL A 370 17.44 3.17 1.43
CA VAL A 370 16.59 3.52 2.59
C VAL A 370 16.43 2.38 3.59
N ASP A 371 17.31 1.37 3.50
CA ASP A 371 17.33 0.18 4.36
C ASP A 371 15.96 -0.52 4.51
N ALA A 372 15.17 -0.60 3.43
CA ALA A 372 13.84 -1.18 3.50
C ALA A 372 13.87 -2.73 3.58
N ASP A 373 13.23 -3.27 4.61
CA ASP A 373 13.03 -4.71 4.80
C ASP A 373 12.10 -5.29 3.75
N VAL A 374 11.07 -4.54 3.33
CA VAL A 374 10.05 -5.00 2.37
C VAL A 374 9.86 -3.98 1.25
N VAL A 375 9.61 -4.45 0.03
CA VAL A 375 9.22 -3.59 -1.10
C VAL A 375 7.87 -4.01 -1.65
N THR A 376 6.93 -3.07 -1.66
CA THR A 376 5.64 -3.19 -2.35
C THR A 376 5.70 -2.40 -3.65
N LEU A 377 5.22 -2.95 -4.77
CA LEU A 377 4.98 -2.21 -6.01
C LEU A 377 3.46 -2.08 -6.25
N LEU A 378 2.96 -0.84 -6.26
CA LEU A 378 1.59 -0.54 -6.68
C LEU A 378 1.53 -0.47 -8.21
N ILE A 379 0.64 -1.28 -8.78
CA ILE A 379 0.36 -1.39 -10.23
C ILE A 379 -1.12 -1.14 -10.52
N ASN A 380 -1.45 -0.86 -11.78
CA ASN A 380 -2.80 -0.68 -12.30
C ASN A 380 -3.32 -1.90 -13.10
N ASP A 381 -2.83 -3.09 -12.76
CA ASP A 381 -3.37 -4.37 -13.21
C ASP A 381 -4.42 -4.83 -12.20
N SER A 382 -5.65 -5.11 -12.65
CA SER A 382 -6.77 -5.60 -11.82
C SER A 382 -7.05 -7.11 -11.98
N SER A 383 -6.12 -7.86 -12.57
CA SER A 383 -6.22 -9.32 -12.70
C SER A 383 -6.15 -10.07 -11.35
N ALA A 384 -5.50 -9.47 -10.36
CA ALA A 384 -5.54 -9.85 -8.95
C ALA A 384 -5.60 -8.57 -8.09
N CYS A 385 -5.86 -8.70 -6.80
CA CYS A 385 -5.70 -7.56 -5.88
C CYS A 385 -4.26 -7.42 -5.35
N GLY A 386 -3.50 -8.52 -5.38
CA GLY A 386 -2.12 -8.57 -4.91
C GLY A 386 -1.47 -9.93 -5.12
N LEU A 387 -0.14 -9.93 -5.07
CA LEU A 387 0.69 -11.12 -5.14
C LEU A 387 2.03 -10.88 -4.42
N GLY A 388 2.33 -11.68 -3.39
CA GLY A 388 3.61 -11.69 -2.69
C GLY A 388 4.25 -13.08 -2.61
N TRP A 389 5.58 -13.11 -2.43
CA TRP A 389 6.26 -14.36 -2.05
C TRP A 389 5.86 -14.79 -0.63
N VAL A 390 5.66 -16.08 -0.41
CA VAL A 390 5.30 -16.64 0.90
C VAL A 390 6.54 -17.16 1.62
N MET A 391 6.80 -16.69 2.84
CA MET A 391 7.87 -17.26 3.68
C MET A 391 7.45 -18.65 4.17
N GLY A 392 7.89 -19.70 3.49
CA GLY A 392 7.60 -21.10 3.85
C GLY A 392 8.55 -21.69 4.91
N SER A 393 9.56 -20.94 5.35
CA SER A 393 10.46 -21.30 6.46
C SER A 393 11.09 -20.03 7.03
N VAL A 394 11.09 -19.84 8.36
CA VAL A 394 11.67 -18.65 8.99
C VAL A 394 13.17 -18.61 8.76
N SER A 395 13.64 -17.62 8.00
CA SER A 395 15.06 -17.46 7.69
C SER A 395 15.37 -16.08 7.11
N ASN A 396 16.53 -15.53 7.48
CA ASN A 396 17.10 -14.32 6.88
C ASN A 396 17.43 -14.49 5.38
N SER A 397 17.46 -15.72 4.84
CA SER A 397 17.57 -15.94 3.38
C SER A 397 16.38 -15.35 2.61
N PHE A 398 15.21 -15.28 3.25
CA PHE A 398 13.98 -14.75 2.64
C PHE A 398 14.05 -13.25 2.33
N LYS A 399 15.05 -12.49 2.82
CA LYS A 399 15.25 -11.08 2.45
C LYS A 399 15.31 -10.84 0.93
N THR A 400 15.78 -11.85 0.18
CA THR A 400 15.85 -11.89 -1.29
C THR A 400 14.49 -12.08 -1.98
N ARG A 401 13.42 -12.23 -1.20
CA ARG A 401 12.03 -12.51 -1.62
C ARG A 401 11.01 -11.67 -0.83
N ALA A 402 11.44 -10.71 -0.02
CA ALA A 402 10.56 -9.76 0.68
C ALA A 402 10.04 -8.67 -0.28
N PHE A 403 9.26 -9.11 -1.26
CA PHE A 403 8.67 -8.34 -2.36
C PHE A 403 7.22 -8.75 -2.56
N ASN A 404 6.39 -7.80 -2.98
CA ASN A 404 5.02 -8.05 -3.43
C ASN A 404 4.54 -6.98 -4.44
N THR A 405 3.58 -7.34 -5.29
CA THR A 405 2.85 -6.44 -6.19
C THR A 405 1.40 -6.31 -5.73
N VAL A 406 0.80 -5.13 -5.83
CA VAL A 406 -0.54 -4.83 -5.32
C VAL A 406 -1.28 -3.96 -6.32
N HIS A 407 -2.54 -4.29 -6.62
CA HIS A 407 -3.40 -3.40 -7.40
C HIS A 407 -3.69 -2.16 -6.55
N TRP A 408 -3.43 -0.96 -7.06
CA TRP A 408 -3.48 0.26 -6.25
C TRP A 408 -4.84 0.46 -5.56
N ASP A 409 -5.96 0.15 -6.22
CA ASP A 409 -7.29 0.32 -5.63
C ASP A 409 -7.64 -0.72 -4.55
N CYS A 410 -6.84 -1.79 -4.43
CA CYS A 410 -6.91 -2.79 -3.36
C CYS A 410 -5.91 -2.54 -2.21
N ALA A 411 -5.02 -1.54 -2.31
CA ALA A 411 -3.89 -1.39 -1.38
C ALA A 411 -4.34 -1.18 0.07
N ASP A 412 -5.39 -0.38 0.26
CA ASP A 412 -6.09 -0.09 1.51
C ASP A 412 -7.44 -0.84 1.58
N GLY A 413 -8.25 -0.52 2.59
CA GLY A 413 -9.55 -1.17 2.81
C GLY A 413 -10.59 -0.92 1.70
N PRO A 414 -11.54 -1.85 1.50
CA PRO A 414 -11.84 -3.02 2.33
C PRO A 414 -11.05 -4.29 1.98
N GLN A 415 -10.07 -4.21 1.08
CA GLN A 415 -9.24 -5.37 0.73
C GLN A 415 -7.99 -5.48 1.60
N TRP A 416 -7.34 -4.36 1.90
CA TRP A 416 -6.07 -4.27 2.65
C TRP A 416 -4.96 -5.13 2.04
N SER A 417 -4.89 -5.17 0.71
CA SER A 417 -4.03 -6.13 0.01
C SER A 417 -2.55 -5.93 0.27
N MET A 418 -2.07 -4.70 0.49
CA MET A 418 -0.68 -4.50 0.94
C MET A 418 -0.42 -5.19 2.29
N THR A 419 -1.36 -5.10 3.23
CA THR A 419 -1.26 -5.78 4.53
C THR A 419 -1.33 -7.30 4.37
N HIS A 420 -2.15 -7.79 3.43
CA HIS A 420 -2.30 -9.21 3.10
C HIS A 420 -1.01 -9.80 2.49
N GLU A 421 -0.43 -9.17 1.47
CA GLU A 421 0.78 -9.66 0.81
C GLU A 421 2.02 -9.56 1.73
N ILE A 422 2.11 -8.52 2.59
CA ILE A 422 3.15 -8.47 3.62
C ILE A 422 2.94 -9.59 4.65
N GLY A 423 1.69 -9.94 4.98
CA GLY A 423 1.35 -11.13 5.77
C GLY A 423 1.88 -12.44 5.16
N HIS A 424 1.82 -12.58 3.84
CA HIS A 424 2.47 -13.69 3.12
C HIS A 424 4.01 -13.63 3.22
N ASN A 425 4.61 -12.45 3.03
CA ASN A 425 6.05 -12.26 3.26
C ASN A 425 6.47 -12.59 4.72
N GLN A 426 5.55 -12.53 5.69
CA GLN A 426 5.74 -12.93 7.09
C GLN A 426 5.41 -14.41 7.38
N GLY A 427 4.99 -15.17 6.38
CA GLY A 427 4.72 -16.61 6.49
C GLY A 427 3.29 -16.99 6.89
N CYS A 428 2.34 -16.05 6.78
CA CYS A 428 0.91 -16.36 6.86
C CYS A 428 0.42 -17.02 5.56
N ALA A 429 -0.51 -17.97 5.68
CA ALA A 429 -1.31 -18.49 4.59
C ALA A 429 -2.75 -17.99 4.68
N HIS A 430 -3.55 -18.30 3.65
CA HIS A 430 -4.99 -18.05 3.66
C HIS A 430 -5.73 -18.86 4.73
N ASP A 431 -7.05 -18.75 4.84
CA ASP A 431 -7.81 -19.64 5.72
C ASP A 431 -7.78 -21.08 5.21
N ARG A 432 -7.94 -22.04 6.13
CA ARG A 432 -7.67 -23.47 5.87
C ARG A 432 -8.43 -24.09 4.70
N ASP A 433 -9.65 -23.61 4.44
CA ASP A 433 -10.50 -24.13 3.36
C ASP A 433 -10.09 -23.58 1.98
N ASN A 434 -9.30 -22.50 1.96
CA ASN A 434 -8.86 -21.79 0.76
C ASN A 434 -7.32 -21.74 0.62
N ALA A 435 -6.58 -22.28 1.59
CA ALA A 435 -5.13 -22.32 1.60
C ALA A 435 -4.57 -23.25 0.51
N GLY A 436 -4.22 -22.66 -0.64
CA GLY A 436 -3.42 -23.32 -1.68
C GLY A 436 -1.93 -23.46 -1.34
N VAL A 437 -1.53 -23.04 -0.12
CA VAL A 437 -0.15 -23.05 0.40
C VAL A 437 -0.13 -23.34 1.90
N ASP A 438 0.89 -24.05 2.39
CA ASP A 438 1.16 -24.16 3.82
C ASP A 438 1.71 -22.83 4.38
N GLY A 439 1.19 -22.38 5.51
CA GLY A 439 1.84 -21.31 6.29
C GLY A 439 3.07 -21.80 7.06
N VAL A 440 3.93 -20.88 7.52
CA VAL A 440 5.24 -21.21 8.11
C VAL A 440 5.15 -22.01 9.42
N TYR A 441 4.05 -21.85 10.16
CA TYR A 441 3.69 -22.65 11.32
C TYR A 441 2.33 -23.34 11.07
N SER A 442 2.04 -24.39 11.84
CA SER A 442 0.80 -25.16 11.70
C SER A 442 -0.47 -24.33 11.97
N TYR A 443 -0.36 -23.20 12.67
CA TYR A 443 -1.43 -22.21 12.95
C TYR A 443 -1.38 -20.94 12.08
N SER A 444 -0.47 -20.83 11.11
CA SER A 444 -0.32 -19.67 10.21
C SER A 444 -1.44 -19.57 9.16
N TYR A 445 -2.70 -19.60 9.57
CA TYR A 445 -3.87 -19.59 8.70
C TYR A 445 -4.82 -18.43 9.03
N GLY A 446 -5.45 -17.88 8.00
CA GLY A 446 -6.61 -17.02 8.13
C GLY A 446 -7.78 -17.74 8.81
N TYR A 447 -8.76 -16.97 9.29
CA TYR A 447 -9.95 -17.50 9.94
C TYR A 447 -11.25 -16.83 9.45
N ARG A 448 -12.32 -17.63 9.44
CA ARG A 448 -13.71 -17.26 9.15
C ARG A 448 -14.60 -17.76 10.27
N PHE A 449 -15.56 -16.95 10.70
CA PHE A 449 -16.44 -17.28 11.82
C PHE A 449 -17.80 -16.59 11.70
N ARG A 450 -18.80 -17.17 12.36
CA ARG A 450 -20.13 -16.56 12.50
C ARG A 450 -20.22 -15.84 13.84
N GLY A 451 -20.39 -14.53 13.81
CA GLY A 451 -20.48 -13.68 15.00
C GLY A 451 -21.83 -13.79 15.73
N ASN A 452 -21.96 -13.13 16.88
CA ASN A 452 -23.19 -13.15 17.69
C ASN A 452 -24.37 -12.45 17.01
N SER A 453 -24.13 -11.47 16.12
CA SER A 453 -25.17 -10.89 15.26
C SER A 453 -25.77 -11.89 14.25
N GLY A 454 -25.12 -13.04 14.06
CA GLY A 454 -25.45 -14.02 13.02
C GLY A 454 -24.74 -13.80 11.69
N SER A 455 -24.06 -12.65 11.50
CA SER A 455 -23.22 -12.36 10.32
C SER A 455 -21.96 -13.23 10.26
N THR A 456 -21.48 -13.48 9.04
CA THR A 456 -20.20 -14.17 8.79
C THR A 456 -19.09 -13.15 8.59
N TRP A 457 -18.02 -13.29 9.36
CA TRP A 457 -16.84 -12.43 9.36
C TRP A 457 -15.60 -13.21 8.93
N ARG A 458 -14.63 -12.53 8.32
CA ARG A 458 -13.36 -13.12 7.90
C ARG A 458 -12.16 -12.20 8.18
N THR A 459 -11.07 -12.77 8.66
CA THR A 459 -9.80 -12.04 8.93
C THR A 459 -9.08 -11.65 7.64
N ILE A 460 -8.03 -10.80 7.73
CA ILE A 460 -7.27 -10.29 6.57
C ILE A 460 -6.87 -11.38 5.57
N MET A 461 -6.30 -12.49 6.05
CA MET A 461 -5.83 -13.58 5.19
C MET A 461 -6.94 -14.50 4.67
N ALA A 462 -8.17 -14.37 5.16
CA ALA A 462 -9.26 -15.28 4.80
C ALA A 462 -10.01 -14.84 3.54
N TYR A 463 -10.47 -15.81 2.74
CA TYR A 463 -11.26 -15.63 1.52
C TYR A 463 -12.76 -15.59 1.82
N SER A 464 -13.57 -15.16 0.85
CA SER A 464 -15.03 -15.21 0.93
C SER A 464 -15.53 -16.65 1.16
N PRO A 465 -16.70 -16.88 1.80
CA PRO A 465 -17.71 -15.90 2.21
C PRO A 465 -17.36 -15.10 3.48
N GLY A 466 -18.14 -14.04 3.72
CA GLY A 466 -18.07 -13.19 4.91
C GLY A 466 -17.42 -11.82 4.67
N THR A 467 -17.78 -10.86 5.51
CA THR A 467 -17.22 -9.49 5.48
C THR A 467 -15.82 -9.50 6.09
N ARG A 468 -14.83 -8.94 5.37
CA ARG A 468 -13.47 -8.86 5.87
C ARG A 468 -13.37 -7.79 6.97
N ILE A 469 -12.68 -8.12 8.06
CA ILE A 469 -12.46 -7.23 9.22
C ILE A 469 -10.98 -6.86 9.35
N GLU A 470 -10.71 -5.75 10.04
CA GLU A 470 -9.36 -5.19 10.30
C GLU A 470 -8.56 -5.99 11.34
N TYR A 471 -8.52 -7.33 11.20
CA TYR A 471 -7.89 -8.27 12.12
C TYR A 471 -7.21 -9.40 11.35
N PHE A 472 -5.95 -9.70 11.69
CA PHE A 472 -5.38 -11.03 11.50
C PHE A 472 -6.00 -12.00 12.50
N SER A 473 -5.91 -13.30 12.21
CA SER A 473 -6.46 -14.33 13.09
C SER A 473 -5.74 -14.34 14.44
N ASN A 474 -6.52 -14.22 15.51
CA ASN A 474 -6.06 -14.27 16.90
C ASN A 474 -7.20 -14.77 17.82
N PRO A 475 -7.06 -15.93 18.50
CA PRO A 475 -8.07 -16.46 19.43
C PRO A 475 -8.27 -15.58 20.68
N ASN A 476 -7.29 -14.74 21.04
CA ASN A 476 -7.33 -13.86 22.21
C ASN A 476 -7.96 -12.49 21.91
N LYS A 477 -8.36 -12.24 20.65
CA LYS A 477 -9.09 -11.03 20.24
C LYS A 477 -10.52 -11.41 19.86
N THR A 478 -11.48 -10.56 20.20
CA THR A 478 -12.89 -10.80 19.90
C THR A 478 -13.44 -9.78 18.91
N TYR A 479 -14.28 -10.26 18.00
CA TYR A 479 -15.07 -9.44 17.09
C TYR A 479 -16.49 -10.01 17.04
N ASP A 480 -17.51 -9.15 17.07
CA ASP A 480 -18.93 -9.54 17.19
C ASP A 480 -19.16 -10.63 18.27
N GLY A 481 -18.50 -10.46 19.42
CA GLY A 481 -18.59 -11.35 20.57
C GLY A 481 -18.09 -12.79 20.38
N LYS A 482 -17.34 -13.08 19.30
CA LYS A 482 -16.64 -14.35 19.08
C LYS A 482 -15.13 -14.13 18.99
N ALA A 483 -14.35 -15.17 19.28
CA ALA A 483 -12.90 -15.17 19.07
C ALA A 483 -12.59 -15.06 17.56
N ALA A 484 -11.63 -14.20 17.20
CA ALA A 484 -11.20 -13.98 15.83
C ALA A 484 -10.10 -14.97 15.38
N GLY A 485 -10.05 -16.16 15.97
CA GLY A 485 -9.08 -17.21 15.66
C GLY A 485 -9.32 -18.49 16.46
N ILE A 486 -8.51 -19.51 16.20
CA ILE A 486 -8.54 -20.80 16.93
C ILE A 486 -7.17 -21.03 17.58
N ALA A 487 -7.16 -21.45 18.84
CA ALA A 487 -5.94 -21.55 19.65
C ALA A 487 -5.00 -22.67 19.17
N VAL A 488 -3.71 -22.48 19.44
CA VAL A 488 -2.67 -23.44 19.04
C VAL A 488 -2.90 -24.78 19.75
N GLY A 489 -2.76 -25.88 19.00
CA GLY A 489 -3.05 -27.24 19.46
C GLY A 489 -4.52 -27.66 19.36
N GLN A 490 -5.44 -26.78 18.95
CA GLN A 490 -6.82 -27.15 18.65
C GLN A 490 -7.00 -27.53 17.18
N THR A 491 -7.97 -28.41 16.89
CA THR A 491 -8.35 -28.76 15.52
C THR A 491 -8.75 -27.49 14.76
N GLY A 492 -8.08 -27.23 13.64
CA GLY A 492 -8.32 -26.04 12.82
C GLY A 492 -7.62 -24.76 13.28
N GLU A 493 -6.65 -24.84 14.20
CA GLU A 493 -5.86 -23.70 14.72
C GLU A 493 -5.55 -22.61 13.67
N ALA A 494 -5.79 -21.36 14.01
CA ALA A 494 -5.72 -20.22 13.10
C ALA A 494 -5.35 -18.96 13.90
N TYR A 495 -4.08 -18.56 13.83
CA TYR A 495 -3.46 -17.56 14.70
C TYR A 495 -2.31 -16.81 13.99
N ASN A 496 -2.59 -16.17 12.86
CA ASN A 496 -1.62 -15.37 12.09
C ASN A 496 -0.96 -14.26 12.91
N ALA A 497 -1.65 -13.68 13.90
CA ALA A 497 -1.02 -12.67 14.77
C ALA A 497 0.19 -13.23 15.56
N ARG A 498 0.15 -14.53 15.97
CA ARG A 498 1.30 -15.20 16.58
C ARG A 498 2.40 -15.48 15.56
N THR A 499 2.03 -15.83 14.33
CA THR A 499 2.98 -16.00 13.22
C THR A 499 3.76 -14.71 12.97
N ILE A 500 3.06 -13.58 12.87
CA ILE A 500 3.66 -12.26 12.62
C ILE A 500 4.56 -11.83 13.78
N ASN A 501 4.15 -12.07 15.04
CA ASN A 501 5.02 -11.80 16.19
C ASN A 501 6.28 -12.68 16.23
N ASN A 502 6.21 -13.93 15.74
CA ASN A 502 7.37 -14.81 15.68
C ASN A 502 8.32 -14.51 14.51
N THR A 503 7.84 -13.90 13.42
CA THR A 503 8.63 -13.60 12.22
C THR A 503 9.01 -12.14 12.06
N GLY A 504 8.39 -11.23 12.82
CA GLY A 504 8.61 -9.78 12.72
C GLY A 504 10.07 -9.37 12.96
N ASP A 505 10.72 -9.90 13.99
CA ASP A 505 12.16 -9.66 14.25
C ASP A 505 13.07 -10.20 13.14
N THR A 506 12.68 -11.30 12.47
CA THR A 506 13.42 -11.82 11.31
C THR A 506 13.26 -10.89 10.12
N MET A 507 12.04 -10.37 9.89
CA MET A 507 11.74 -9.47 8.79
C MET A 507 12.38 -8.09 8.99
N ALA A 508 12.29 -7.51 10.18
CA ALA A 508 12.90 -6.22 10.55
C ALA A 508 14.44 -6.26 10.65
N GLY A 509 15.04 -7.44 10.45
CA GLY A 509 16.49 -7.65 10.31
C GLY A 509 16.93 -7.94 8.87
N PHE A 510 16.07 -7.73 7.87
CA PHE A 510 16.43 -7.93 6.46
C PHE A 510 17.35 -6.83 5.93
N ARG A 511 17.29 -5.64 6.51
CA ARG A 511 18.28 -4.56 6.38
C ARG A 511 18.70 -4.05 7.76
N SER A 512 19.72 -3.21 7.77
CA SER A 512 20.24 -2.58 8.99
C SER A 512 20.20 -1.08 8.77
N ARG A 513 19.28 -0.38 9.43
CA ARG A 513 19.12 1.08 9.32
C ARG A 513 20.46 1.81 9.44
N SER A 514 20.64 2.82 8.59
CA SER A 514 21.75 3.74 8.69
C SER A 514 21.88 4.37 10.09
N SER A 515 23.08 4.28 10.63
CA SER A 515 23.50 4.99 11.85
C SER A 515 23.85 6.46 11.59
N LEU A 516 23.67 6.96 10.36
CA LEU A 516 23.80 8.38 10.01
C LEU A 516 22.73 8.77 8.98
N VAL A 517 21.85 9.68 9.35
CA VAL A 517 20.92 10.34 8.42
C VAL A 517 21.20 11.84 8.36
N TRP A 518 20.82 12.47 7.25
CA TRP A 518 20.99 13.90 7.01
C TRP A 518 19.64 14.62 6.95
N VAL A 519 19.61 15.82 7.51
CA VAL A 519 18.48 16.76 7.47
C VAL A 519 18.94 18.10 6.89
N ASP A 520 18.11 18.73 6.08
CA ASP A 520 18.33 20.07 5.52
C ASP A 520 16.97 20.76 5.33
N PHE A 521 16.64 21.70 6.23
CA PHE A 521 15.36 22.43 6.24
C PHE A 521 15.11 23.27 4.97
N SER A 522 16.13 23.47 4.14
CA SER A 522 16.01 24.16 2.84
C SER A 522 15.84 23.19 1.66
N TYR A 523 15.93 21.88 1.90
CA TYR A 523 15.90 20.88 0.84
C TYR A 523 14.49 20.72 0.27
N PHE A 524 14.39 20.86 -1.05
CA PHE A 524 13.17 20.59 -1.80
C PHE A 524 13.50 19.56 -2.88
N GLY A 525 12.95 18.36 -2.77
CA GLY A 525 13.26 17.29 -3.72
C GLY A 525 12.79 15.90 -3.33
N LEU A 526 13.73 14.96 -3.33
CA LEU A 526 13.52 13.55 -3.06
C LEU A 526 14.35 13.17 -1.84
N GLU A 527 13.72 12.56 -0.85
CA GLU A 527 14.28 12.48 0.50
C GLU A 527 14.54 11.03 0.88
N ALA A 528 15.72 10.75 1.41
CA ALA A 528 16.19 9.40 1.74
C ALA A 528 17.18 9.42 2.91
N GLY A 529 17.24 10.51 3.69
CA GLY A 529 18.21 10.68 4.78
C GLY A 529 19.69 10.66 4.37
N THR A 530 20.03 10.73 3.08
CA THR A 530 21.43 10.67 2.62
C THR A 530 22.02 12.07 2.49
N GLN A 531 23.35 12.21 2.42
CA GLN A 531 23.99 13.52 2.26
C GLN A 531 23.54 14.28 1.00
N LEU A 532 23.13 13.57 -0.06
CA LEU A 532 22.65 14.16 -1.32
C LEU A 532 21.13 14.34 -1.37
N LEU A 533 20.40 13.46 -0.69
CA LEU A 533 18.94 13.41 -0.56
C LEU A 533 18.57 13.45 0.94
N PRO A 534 18.81 14.56 1.65
CA PRO A 534 18.48 14.68 3.08
C PRO A 534 16.97 14.70 3.28
N TYR A 535 16.51 14.47 4.51
CA TYR A 535 15.13 14.81 4.89
C TYR A 535 14.96 16.32 5.04
N ASN A 536 13.79 16.85 4.72
CA ASN A 536 13.50 18.28 4.85
C ASN A 536 13.04 18.65 6.26
N THR A 537 12.55 17.69 7.06
CA THR A 537 12.20 17.90 8.48
C THR A 537 13.16 17.22 9.45
N LEU A 538 13.23 17.72 10.68
CA LEU A 538 13.94 17.04 11.77
C LEU A 538 13.16 15.81 12.25
N ILE A 539 11.82 15.86 12.24
CA ILE A 539 10.97 14.74 12.64
C ILE A 539 11.21 13.51 11.76
N GLU A 540 11.37 13.66 10.44
CA GLU A 540 11.75 12.55 9.55
C GLU A 540 13.16 12.03 9.83
N GLY A 541 14.13 12.92 10.09
CA GLY A 541 15.49 12.50 10.46
C GLY A 541 15.52 11.66 11.75
N VAL A 542 14.88 12.16 12.82
CA VAL A 542 14.79 11.45 14.11
C VAL A 542 13.99 10.15 13.99
N ASN A 543 12.92 10.15 13.19
CA ASN A 543 12.13 8.94 12.97
C ASN A 543 12.91 7.88 12.20
N ASN A 544 13.72 8.24 11.19
CA ASN A 544 14.35 7.26 10.29
C ASN A 544 15.75 6.78 10.71
N VAL A 545 16.46 7.51 11.59
CA VAL A 545 17.77 7.06 12.08
C VAL A 545 17.68 5.77 12.91
N ALA A 546 18.72 4.92 12.82
CA ALA A 546 18.90 3.83 13.77
C ALA A 546 19.05 4.35 15.22
N GLY A 547 18.62 3.56 16.21
CA GLY A 547 18.89 3.85 17.62
C GLY A 547 20.40 3.98 17.88
N LEU A 548 20.78 4.95 18.70
CA LEU A 548 22.17 5.42 18.92
C LEU A 548 22.87 6.01 17.67
N GLY A 549 22.18 6.12 16.53
CA GLY A 549 22.68 6.75 15.33
C GLY A 549 22.72 8.28 15.41
N THR A 550 23.14 8.92 14.32
CA THR A 550 23.35 10.36 14.20
C THR A 550 22.37 10.99 13.21
N VAL A 551 21.66 12.03 13.64
CA VAL A 551 20.94 12.95 12.75
C VAL A 551 21.84 14.15 12.51
N ARG A 552 22.38 14.29 11.29
CA ARG A 552 23.25 15.40 10.89
C ARG A 552 22.46 16.48 10.15
N ILE A 553 22.30 17.63 10.78
CA ILE A 553 21.48 18.72 10.27
C ILE A 553 22.37 19.76 9.59
N ARG A 554 22.01 20.20 8.38
CA ARG A 554 22.66 21.34 7.73
C ARG A 554 22.17 22.67 8.32
N THR A 555 23.02 23.69 8.28
CA THR A 555 22.71 25.09 8.65
C THR A 555 21.30 25.52 8.23
N GLY A 556 20.50 26.01 9.18
CA GLY A 556 19.12 26.42 8.90
C GLY A 556 18.30 26.62 10.17
N SER A 557 17.02 26.97 9.99
CA SER A 557 16.05 27.10 11.07
C SER A 557 14.77 26.34 10.74
N SER A 558 14.27 25.51 11.66
CA SER A 558 12.94 24.90 11.59
C SER A 558 12.13 25.21 12.84
N PRO A 559 10.84 25.61 12.73
CA PRO A 559 9.96 25.85 13.88
C PRO A 559 9.45 24.54 14.54
N GLU A 560 9.90 23.38 14.05
CA GLU A 560 9.53 22.07 14.59
C GLU A 560 9.79 21.94 16.09
N THR A 561 8.81 21.39 16.80
CA THR A 561 8.97 20.86 18.16
C THR A 561 8.85 19.35 18.10
N ILE A 562 9.85 18.62 18.57
CA ILE A 562 9.91 17.16 18.48
C ILE A 562 10.06 16.47 19.84
N SER A 563 9.55 15.25 19.96
CA SER A 563 9.81 14.36 21.08
C SER A 563 10.79 13.27 20.65
N ILE A 564 12.01 13.30 21.19
CA ILE A 564 13.02 12.26 20.92
C ILE A 564 12.75 11.08 21.85
N ILE A 565 12.16 10.01 21.30
CA ILE A 565 11.77 8.81 22.04
C ILE A 565 12.85 7.69 22.06
N GLN A 566 13.94 7.87 21.32
CA GLN A 566 15.08 6.95 21.29
C GLN A 566 16.41 7.70 21.49
N PRO A 567 17.40 7.14 22.22
CA PRO A 567 18.74 7.71 22.30
C PRO A 567 19.36 7.87 20.92
N LEU A 568 19.84 9.06 20.59
CA LEU A 568 20.52 9.39 19.32
C LEU A 568 21.50 10.55 19.51
N THR A 569 22.35 10.77 18.53
CA THR A 569 23.23 11.95 18.44
C THR A 569 22.63 12.96 17.46
N ILE A 570 22.55 14.24 17.83
CA ILE A 570 22.34 15.32 16.86
C ILE A 570 23.70 15.95 16.57
N ASP A 571 24.01 16.08 15.29
CA ASP A 571 25.24 16.72 14.79
C ASP A 571 24.88 17.84 13.80
N VAL A 572 25.74 18.84 13.67
CA VAL A 572 25.48 20.04 12.84
C VAL A 572 26.56 20.24 11.79
N SER A 573 26.16 20.62 10.57
CA SER A 573 27.04 20.71 9.42
C SER A 573 26.92 22.06 8.69
N GLY A 574 28.06 22.74 8.55
CA GLY A 574 28.20 23.97 7.75
C GLY A 574 27.91 25.28 8.48
N GLY A 575 27.40 25.25 9.72
CA GLY A 575 26.97 26.46 10.42
C GLY A 575 25.93 26.19 11.52
N PRO A 576 25.34 27.24 12.12
CA PRO A 576 24.37 27.11 13.20
C PRO A 576 23.04 26.52 12.72
N VAL A 577 22.39 25.79 13.62
CA VAL A 577 21.06 25.20 13.41
C VAL A 577 20.15 25.66 14.54
N THR A 578 18.96 26.15 14.19
CA THR A 578 17.90 26.53 15.14
C THR A 578 16.71 25.59 14.98
N ILE A 579 16.20 25.06 16.08
CA ILE A 579 15.07 24.13 16.13
C ILE A 579 14.09 24.66 17.18
N GLY A 580 12.81 24.76 16.81
CA GLY A 580 11.78 25.42 17.61
C GLY A 580 11.76 26.94 17.42
N ASN A 581 11.04 27.63 18.31
CA ASN A 581 10.86 29.09 18.32
C ASN A 581 11.85 29.80 19.26
#